data_AF-A0A2W2F3E9-F1
#
_entry.id   AF-A0A2W2F3E9-F1
#
_cell.length_a   1.000
_cell.length_b   1.000
_cell.length_c   1.000
_cell.angle_alpha   90.00
_cell.angle_beta   90.00
_cell.angle_gamma   90.00
#
_symmetry.space_group_name_H-M   'P 1'
#
loop_
_entity.id
_entity.type
_entity.pdbx_description
1 polymer ?
#
loop_
_entity_poly.entity_id
_entity_poly.type
_entity_poly.pdbx_seq_one_letter_code
_entity_poly.pdbx_strand_id
1 'polypeptide(L)'
;MSSATVADTGQAAASSAAGRIGRVLMWVAAASAAVAAASAAGMVVESEAAVRVVETWRAYGLVVFAGLFALLAWRPQAYRGVWELVIFHKLALTLTAVGYAVAGDVPGTGQILVWDGGLSVLLVVAYLLCRGWRSGARG
;
A
#
# COMPACT_ATOMS: atom_id res chain seq x y z
N MET A 1 21.29 29.81 26.75
CA MET A 1 20.63 29.31 25.53
C MET A 1 19.99 27.97 25.89
N SER A 2 18.66 27.96 25.94
CA SER A 2 17.86 27.08 26.80
C SER A 2 17.65 25.69 26.18
N SER A 3 17.77 24.62 26.97
CA SER A 3 17.60 23.21 26.56
C SER A 3 16.30 22.93 25.79
N ALA A 4 15.29 23.79 25.94
CA ALA A 4 14.03 23.74 25.20
C ALA A 4 14.19 23.94 23.68
N THR A 5 15.11 24.81 23.23
CA THR A 5 15.32 25.09 21.80
C THR A 5 16.02 23.94 21.07
N VAL A 6 16.86 23.18 21.77
CA VAL A 6 17.55 22.00 21.21
C VAL A 6 16.60 20.81 21.11
N ALA A 7 15.69 20.63 22.09
CA ALA A 7 14.68 19.58 22.03
C ALA A 7 13.68 19.78 20.87
N ASP A 8 13.24 21.02 20.62
CA ASP A 8 12.28 21.34 19.56
C ASP A 8 12.83 21.08 18.15
N THR A 9 14.10 21.44 17.92
CA THR A 9 14.79 21.21 16.64
C THR A 9 15.02 19.71 16.35
N GLY A 10 15.36 18.91 17.36
CA GLY A 10 15.48 17.46 17.23
C GLY A 10 14.14 16.77 16.90
N GLN A 11 13.06 17.19 17.54
CA GLN A 11 11.71 16.65 17.31
C GLN A 11 11.20 17.00 15.90
N ALA A 12 11.44 18.23 15.44
CA ALA A 12 11.08 18.69 14.10
C ALA A 12 11.84 17.90 13.02
N ALA A 13 13.15 17.70 13.17
CA ALA A 13 13.96 16.93 12.24
C ALA A 13 13.48 15.47 12.15
N ALA A 14 13.22 14.81 13.28
CA ALA A 14 12.69 13.44 13.32
C ALA A 14 11.34 13.32 12.61
N SER A 15 10.44 14.30 12.80
CA SER A 15 9.15 14.33 12.11
C SER A 15 9.28 14.49 10.59
N SER A 16 10.26 15.28 10.15
CA SER A 16 10.57 15.47 8.72
C SER A 16 11.16 14.21 8.07
N ALA A 17 12.01 13.49 8.81
CA ALA A 17 12.61 12.24 8.39
C ALA A 17 11.54 11.14 8.30
N ALA A 18 10.68 11.00 9.31
CA ALA A 18 9.55 10.07 9.29
C ALA A 18 8.63 10.31 8.09
N GLY A 19 8.27 11.56 7.80
CA GLY A 19 7.47 11.91 6.63
C GLY A 19 8.17 11.64 5.29
N ARG A 20 9.51 11.69 5.24
CA ARG A 20 10.28 11.31 4.05
C ARG A 20 10.29 9.79 3.87
N ILE A 21 10.53 9.04 4.94
CA ILE A 21 10.52 7.57 4.93
C ILE A 21 9.14 7.06 4.49
N GLY A 22 8.06 7.60 5.06
CA GLY A 22 6.69 7.22 4.67
C GLY A 22 6.41 7.43 3.18
N ARG A 23 6.89 8.53 2.58
CA ARG A 23 6.77 8.76 1.13
C ARG A 23 7.61 7.80 0.30
N VAL A 24 8.84 7.49 0.73
CA VAL A 24 9.69 6.51 0.05
C VAL A 24 9.03 5.13 0.08
N LEU A 25 8.49 4.71 1.23
CA LEU A 25 7.74 3.46 1.35
C LEU A 25 6.56 3.42 0.36
N MET A 26 5.81 4.51 0.22
CA MET A 26 4.71 4.58 -0.75
C MET A 26 5.19 4.52 -2.21
N TRP A 27 6.33 5.12 -2.54
CA TRP A 27 6.93 4.97 -3.86
C TRP A 27 7.39 3.53 -4.12
N VAL A 28 7.97 2.87 -3.12
CA VAL A 28 8.33 1.45 -3.21
C VAL A 28 7.07 0.61 -3.43
N ALA A 29 5.99 0.84 -2.69
CA ALA A 29 4.71 0.16 -2.90
C ALA A 29 4.13 0.41 -4.30
N ALA A 30 4.19 1.64 -4.80
CA ALA A 30 3.77 1.99 -6.15
C ALA A 30 4.57 1.22 -7.21
N ALA A 31 5.91 1.18 -7.05
CA ALA A 31 6.79 0.44 -7.94
C ALA A 31 6.52 -1.08 -7.89
N SER A 32 6.37 -1.65 -6.69
CA SER A 32 6.01 -3.07 -6.52
C SER A 32 4.68 -3.42 -7.19
N ALA A 33 3.67 -2.56 -7.04
CA ALA A 33 2.37 -2.76 -7.69
C ALA A 33 2.46 -2.64 -9.22
N ALA A 34 3.28 -1.71 -9.73
CA ALA A 34 3.50 -1.56 -11.17
C ALA A 34 4.23 -2.78 -11.77
N VAL A 35 5.26 -3.28 -11.10
CA VAL A 35 5.96 -4.52 -11.50
C VAL A 35 5.00 -5.70 -11.48
N ALA A 36 4.20 -5.84 -10.42
CA ALA A 36 3.20 -6.90 -10.33
C ALA A 36 2.15 -6.81 -11.45
N ALA A 37 1.72 -5.60 -11.81
CA ALA A 37 0.80 -5.39 -12.93
C ALA A 37 1.41 -5.84 -14.26
N ALA A 38 2.68 -5.51 -14.50
CA ALA A 38 3.40 -5.94 -15.70
C ALA A 38 3.55 -7.47 -15.76
N SER A 39 3.88 -8.11 -14.63
CA SER A 39 3.93 -9.57 -14.54
C SER A 39 2.56 -10.21 -14.76
N ALA A 40 1.48 -9.64 -14.20
CA ALA A 40 0.12 -10.13 -14.38
C ALA A 40 -0.32 -10.03 -15.85
N ALA A 41 0.07 -8.96 -16.57
CA ALA A 41 -0.21 -8.84 -18.00
C ALA A 41 0.43 -9.98 -18.82
N GLY A 42 1.64 -10.42 -18.46
CA GLY A 42 2.26 -11.62 -19.05
C GLY A 42 1.44 -12.88 -18.81
N MET A 43 0.98 -13.09 -17.57
CA MET A 43 0.15 -14.25 -17.22
C MET A 43 -1.21 -14.25 -17.93
N VAL A 44 -1.80 -13.08 -18.21
CA VAL A 44 -3.05 -12.96 -18.98
C VAL A 44 -2.91 -13.53 -20.40
N VAL A 45 -1.75 -13.32 -21.02
CA VAL A 45 -1.47 -13.82 -22.38
C VAL A 45 -1.32 -15.35 -22.37
N GLU A 46 -0.68 -15.88 -21.34
CA GLU A 46 -0.40 -17.31 -21.19
C GLU A 46 -1.57 -18.13 -20.60
N SER A 47 -2.54 -17.47 -19.98
CA SER A 47 -3.62 -18.14 -19.26
C SER A 47 -4.72 -18.71 -20.18
N GLU A 48 -5.28 -19.84 -19.74
CA GLU A 48 -6.45 -20.45 -20.35
C GLU A 48 -7.68 -19.52 -20.30
N ALA A 49 -8.57 -19.67 -21.29
CA ALA A 49 -9.76 -18.81 -21.41
C ALA A 49 -10.64 -18.79 -20.15
N ALA A 50 -10.67 -19.89 -19.39
CA ALA A 50 -11.45 -20.03 -18.17
C ALA A 50 -11.03 -19.07 -17.04
N VAL A 51 -9.75 -18.69 -16.96
CA VAL A 51 -9.22 -17.82 -15.89
C VAL A 51 -8.74 -16.46 -16.41
N ARG A 52 -8.65 -16.30 -17.73
CA ARG A 52 -8.16 -15.07 -18.38
C ARG A 52 -8.89 -13.80 -17.94
N VAL A 53 -10.21 -13.87 -17.74
CA VAL A 53 -11.01 -12.73 -17.26
C VAL A 53 -10.60 -12.31 -15.85
N VAL A 54 -10.36 -13.28 -14.96
CA VAL A 54 -9.94 -13.03 -13.57
C VAL A 54 -8.53 -12.43 -13.53
N GLU A 55 -7.59 -12.99 -14.30
CA GLU A 55 -6.23 -12.44 -14.37
C GLU A 55 -6.20 -11.04 -15.00
N THR A 56 -7.07 -10.78 -15.99
CA THR A 56 -7.20 -9.44 -16.59
C THR A 56 -7.73 -8.43 -15.56
N TRP A 57 -8.77 -8.80 -14.82
CA TRP A 57 -9.32 -7.98 -13.73
C TRP A 57 -8.25 -7.68 -12.68
N ARG A 58 -7.46 -8.69 -12.30
CA ARG A 58 -6.35 -8.57 -11.34
C ARG A 58 -5.27 -7.61 -11.84
N ALA A 59 -4.86 -7.72 -13.10
CA ALA A 59 -3.87 -6.84 -13.71
C ALA A 59 -4.33 -5.37 -13.67
N TYR A 60 -5.58 -5.08 -14.04
CA TYR A 60 -6.13 -3.73 -13.94
C TYR A 60 -6.18 -3.21 -12.51
N GLY A 61 -6.57 -4.07 -11.55
CA GLY A 61 -6.55 -3.72 -10.13
C GLY A 61 -5.16 -3.29 -9.65
N LEU A 62 -4.11 -4.02 -10.05
CA LEU A 62 -2.71 -3.70 -9.71
C LEU A 62 -2.27 -2.35 -10.29
N VAL A 63 -2.64 -2.03 -11.53
CA VAL A 63 -2.37 -0.71 -12.13
C VAL A 63 -3.05 0.41 -11.35
N VAL A 64 -4.32 0.24 -10.98
CA VAL A 64 -5.05 1.23 -10.18
C VAL A 64 -4.37 1.43 -8.83
N PHE A 65 -4.00 0.34 -8.13
CA PHE A 65 -3.30 0.45 -6.85
C PHE A 65 -1.92 1.12 -6.97
N ALA A 66 -1.17 0.85 -8.03
CA ALA A 66 0.08 1.55 -8.31
C ALA A 66 -0.15 3.07 -8.40
N GLY A 67 -1.19 3.49 -9.11
CA GLY A 67 -1.60 4.89 -9.19
C GLY A 67 -2.00 5.48 -7.83
N LEU A 68 -2.81 4.77 -7.05
CA LEU A 68 -3.22 5.21 -5.70
C LEU A 68 -2.01 5.34 -4.76
N PHE A 69 -1.09 4.38 -4.78
CA PHE A 69 0.14 4.45 -4.00
C PHE A 69 1.02 5.62 -4.42
N ALA A 70 1.14 5.92 -5.71
CA ALA A 70 1.87 7.08 -6.21
C ALA A 70 1.21 8.40 -5.77
N LEU A 71 -0.12 8.51 -5.79
CA LEU A 71 -0.85 9.67 -5.29
C LEU A 71 -0.59 9.89 -3.79
N LEU A 72 -0.62 8.82 -3.00
CA LEU A 72 -0.32 8.85 -1.58
C LEU A 72 1.16 9.16 -1.30
N ALA A 73 2.09 8.75 -2.17
CA ALA A 73 3.50 9.12 -2.09
C ALA A 73 3.71 10.61 -2.38
N TRP A 74 3.00 11.16 -3.35
CA TRP A 74 3.10 12.55 -3.76
C TRP A 74 2.46 13.49 -2.74
N ARG A 75 1.20 13.26 -2.36
CA ARG A 75 0.44 14.10 -1.42
C ARG A 75 -0.20 13.26 -0.31
N PRO A 76 0.60 12.72 0.63
CA PRO A 76 0.10 11.83 1.67
C PRO A 76 -0.96 12.45 2.59
N GLN A 77 -1.01 13.78 2.70
CA GLN A 77 -1.96 14.51 3.56
C GLN A 77 -3.15 15.10 2.81
N ALA A 78 -3.25 14.93 1.48
CA ALA A 78 -4.37 15.46 0.72
C ALA A 78 -5.52 14.44 0.59
N TYR A 79 -5.25 13.15 0.80
CA TYR A 79 -6.14 12.07 0.40
C TYR A 79 -6.45 11.10 1.55
N ARG A 80 -7.15 11.58 2.59
CA ARG A 80 -7.50 10.76 3.76
C ARG A 80 -8.32 9.52 3.39
N GLY A 81 -9.38 9.72 2.60
CA GLY A 81 -10.27 8.63 2.19
C GLY A 81 -9.55 7.57 1.37
N VAL A 82 -8.53 7.96 0.59
CA VAL A 82 -7.73 7.01 -0.20
C VAL A 82 -6.88 6.11 0.72
N TRP A 83 -6.28 6.66 1.78
CA TRP A 83 -5.56 5.84 2.76
C TRP A 83 -6.47 4.78 3.38
N GLU A 84 -7.62 5.19 3.91
CA GLU A 84 -8.56 4.30 4.60
C GLU A 84 -9.08 3.21 3.65
N LEU A 85 -9.47 3.57 2.42
CA LEU A 85 -9.97 2.64 1.42
C LEU A 85 -8.93 1.59 1.00
N VAL A 86 -7.70 2.03 0.76
CA VAL A 86 -6.61 1.17 0.28
C VAL A 86 -6.14 0.22 1.38
N ILE A 87 -6.04 0.70 2.62
CA ILE A 87 -5.75 -0.15 3.80
C ILE A 87 -6.87 -1.16 3.98
N PHE A 88 -8.13 -0.73 3.96
CA PHE A 88 -9.28 -1.62 4.11
C PHE A 88 -9.27 -2.73 3.05
N HIS A 89 -9.08 -2.37 1.79
CA HIS A 89 -9.05 -3.34 0.69
C HIS A 89 -7.94 -4.38 0.86
N LYS A 90 -6.71 -3.94 1.17
CA LYS A 90 -5.56 -4.84 1.32
C LYS A 90 -5.70 -5.74 2.55
N LEU A 91 -6.24 -5.22 3.64
CA LEU A 91 -6.57 -6.04 4.82
C LEU A 91 -7.67 -7.04 4.52
N ALA A 92 -8.74 -6.65 3.83
CA ALA A 92 -9.84 -7.55 3.47
C ALA A 92 -9.34 -8.72 2.62
N LEU A 93 -8.51 -8.46 1.60
CA LEU A 93 -7.89 -9.52 0.80
C LEU A 93 -6.98 -10.42 1.63
N THR A 94 -6.16 -9.84 2.50
CA THR A 94 -5.24 -10.59 3.37
C THR A 94 -6.01 -11.51 4.32
N LEU A 95 -7.04 -10.99 5.00
CA LEU A 95 -7.89 -11.78 5.91
C LEU A 95 -8.66 -12.87 5.18
N THR A 96 -9.14 -12.59 3.96
CA THR A 96 -9.80 -13.61 3.12
C THR A 96 -8.81 -14.72 2.75
N ALA A 97 -7.58 -14.37 2.37
CA ALA A 97 -6.53 -15.35 2.07
C ALA A 97 -6.13 -16.17 3.31
N VAL A 98 -6.06 -15.56 4.50
CA VAL A 98 -5.90 -16.31 5.76
C VAL A 98 -7.04 -17.30 5.94
N GLY A 99 -8.29 -16.88 5.69
CA GLY A 99 -9.45 -17.76 5.75
C GLY A 99 -9.33 -18.97 4.83
N TYR A 100 -8.90 -18.77 3.58
CA TYR A 100 -8.66 -19.88 2.64
C TYR A 100 -7.51 -20.78 3.08
N ALA A 101 -6.41 -20.22 3.60
CA ALA A 101 -5.29 -21.00 4.10
C ALA A 101 -5.70 -21.93 5.25
N VAL A 102 -6.63 -21.49 6.10
CA VAL A 102 -7.14 -22.29 7.23
C VAL A 102 -8.20 -23.31 6.78
N ALA A 103 -9.04 -22.96 5.81
CA ALA A 103 -10.19 -23.79 5.40
C ALA A 103 -9.85 -24.89 4.39
N GLY A 104 -8.76 -24.75 3.64
CA GLY A 104 -8.32 -25.72 2.64
C GLY A 104 -7.53 -24.98 1.58
N ASP A 105 -6.24 -25.29 1.47
CA ASP A 105 -5.21 -24.56 0.73
C ASP A 105 -5.59 -24.30 -0.75
N VAL A 106 -6.34 -23.21 -0.99
CA VAL A 106 -6.78 -22.83 -2.32
C VAL A 106 -5.55 -22.38 -3.11
N PRO A 107 -5.33 -22.88 -4.35
CA PRO A 107 -4.20 -22.47 -5.17
C PRO A 107 -4.10 -20.95 -5.29
N GLY A 108 -2.89 -20.41 -5.10
CA GLY A 108 -2.62 -18.97 -5.16
C GLY A 108 -2.78 -18.21 -3.83
N THR A 109 -3.29 -18.85 -2.78
CA THR A 109 -3.47 -18.24 -1.44
C THR A 109 -2.16 -17.71 -0.86
N GLY A 110 -1.07 -18.49 -0.96
CA GLY A 110 0.24 -18.08 -0.46
C GLY A 110 0.79 -16.82 -1.13
N GLN A 111 0.54 -16.65 -2.43
CA GLN A 111 1.00 -15.47 -3.16
C GLN A 111 0.24 -14.22 -2.73
N ILE A 112 -1.08 -14.33 -2.48
CA ILE A 112 -1.89 -13.23 -1.94
C ILE A 112 -1.40 -12.86 -0.54
N LEU A 113 -1.18 -13.84 0.34
CA LEU A 113 -0.69 -13.60 1.71
C LEU A 113 0.63 -12.83 1.74
N VAL A 114 1.60 -13.23 0.92
CA VAL A 114 2.92 -12.58 0.90
C VAL A 114 2.82 -11.16 0.33
N TRP A 115 2.17 -10.99 -0.82
CA TRP A 115 2.13 -9.69 -1.50
C TRP A 115 1.15 -8.72 -0.88
N ASP A 116 -0.11 -9.11 -0.68
CA ASP A 116 -1.14 -8.24 -0.11
C ASP A 116 -0.96 -8.05 1.39
N GLY A 117 -0.50 -9.09 2.11
CA GLY A 117 -0.16 -8.96 3.53
C GLY A 117 1.05 -8.04 3.75
N GLY A 118 2.12 -8.23 2.97
CA GLY A 118 3.29 -7.35 3.01
C GLY A 118 2.96 -5.89 2.68
N LEU A 119 2.16 -5.66 1.63
CA LEU A 119 1.68 -4.32 1.28
C LEU A 119 0.79 -3.72 2.38
N SER A 120 -0.06 -4.53 3.04
CA SER A 120 -0.89 -4.06 4.15
C SER A 120 -0.04 -3.53 5.30
N VAL A 121 0.99 -4.27 5.70
CA VAL A 121 1.92 -3.84 6.76
C VAL A 121 2.62 -2.56 6.37
N LEU A 122 3.16 -2.50 5.14
CA LEU A 122 3.85 -1.33 4.63
C LEU A 122 2.93 -0.09 4.58
N LEU A 123 1.68 -0.26 4.15
CA LEU A 123 0.68 0.80 4.11
C LEU A 123 0.36 1.34 5.50
N VAL A 124 0.16 0.46 6.49
CA VAL A 124 -0.10 0.87 7.87
C VAL A 124 1.09 1.65 8.43
N VAL A 125 2.32 1.16 8.22
CA VAL A 125 3.54 1.87 8.66
C VAL A 125 3.66 3.23 7.97
N ALA A 126 3.45 3.30 6.65
CA ALA A 126 3.51 4.53 5.90
C ALA A 126 2.40 5.53 6.33
N TYR A 127 1.19 5.04 6.62
CA TYR A 127 0.09 5.84 7.14
C TYR A 127 0.45 6.49 8.49
N LEU A 128 1.06 5.71 9.39
CA LEU A 128 1.57 6.17 10.68
C LEU A 128 2.67 7.23 10.54
N LEU A 129 3.67 6.96 9.69
CA LEU A 129 4.80 7.87 9.47
C LEU A 129 4.40 9.19 8.79
N CYS A 130 3.50 9.12 7.81
CA CYS A 130 2.98 10.29 7.11
C CYS A 130 1.92 11.06 7.90
N ARG A 131 1.43 10.49 9.02
CA ARG A 131 0.30 11.01 9.80
C ARG A 131 -0.91 11.26 8.90
N GLY A 132 -1.29 10.26 8.10
CA GLY A 132 -2.36 10.37 7.10
C GLY A 132 -3.70 10.90 7.66
N TRP A 133 -3.92 10.74 8.97
CA TRP A 133 -5.08 11.26 9.71
C TRP A 133 -5.10 12.78 9.94
N ARG A 134 -3.99 13.52 9.76
CA ARG A 134 -3.92 14.97 9.99
C ARG A 134 -4.43 15.83 8.83
N SER A 135 -4.92 15.18 7.79
CA SER A 135 -5.59 15.78 6.64
C SER A 135 -6.94 16.38 7.07
N GLY A 136 -6.91 17.61 7.59
CA GLY A 136 -8.12 18.32 8.02
C GLY A 136 -7.93 19.54 8.93
N ALA A 137 -6.73 19.83 9.45
CA ALA A 137 -6.55 20.93 10.41
C ALA A 137 -6.26 22.32 9.78
N ARG A 138 -6.35 22.46 8.45
CA ARG A 138 -6.26 23.76 7.76
C ARG A 138 -7.24 23.77 6.59
N GLY A 139 -8.50 23.99 6.91
CA GLY A 139 -9.49 24.63 6.05
C GLY A 139 -9.75 26.00 6.62
#